data_AF-A0A4U9ZZH6-F1
#
_entry.id   AF-A0A4U9ZZH6-F1
#
_cell.length_a   1.000
_cell.length_b   1.000
_cell.length_c   1.000
_cell.angle_alpha   90.00
_cell.angle_beta   90.00
_cell.angle_gamma   90.00
#
_symmetry.space_group_name_H-M   'P 1'
#
loop_
_entity.id
_entity.type
_entity.pdbx_description
1 polymer ?
#
loop_
_entity_poly.entity_id
_entity_poly.type
_entity_poly.pdbx_seq_one_letter_code
_entity_poly.pdbx_strand_id
1 'polypeptide(L)' 'MINQPLLLTRQQASELLGIDPKSFDKYIRNHPDFQCFMIGKQERYLKSKLIRFIEEHCD' A
#
# COMPACT_ATOMS: atom_id res chain seq x y z
N MET A 1 8.81 13.88 14.48
CA MET A 1 7.84 12.83 14.11
C MET A 1 7.44 13.05 12.66
N ILE A 2 7.70 12.09 11.77
CA ILE A 2 7.30 12.22 10.36
C ILE A 2 5.79 11.98 10.34
N ASN A 3 5.02 13.05 10.18
CA ASN A 3 3.57 12.99 10.09
C ASN A 3 3.22 12.42 8.70
N GLN A 4 3.34 11.10 8.55
CA GLN A 4 3.02 10.44 7.28
C GLN A 4 1.52 10.65 6.98
N PRO A 5 1.18 10.99 5.73
CA PRO A 5 -0.21 11.18 5.36
C PRO A 5 -1.01 9.89 5.57
N LEU A 6 -2.30 10.02 5.88
CA LEU A 6 -3.21 8.88 6.06
C LEU A 6 -3.27 7.99 4.80
N LEU A 7 -3.23 8.64 3.65
CA LEU A 7 -3.28 8.04 2.32
C LEU A 7 -1.90 8.12 1.66
N LEU A 8 -1.30 6.97 1.42
CA LEU A 8 0.03 6.83 0.85
C LEU A 8 -0.05 6.73 -0.68
N THR A 9 0.93 7.31 -1.37
CA THR A 9 1.19 7.00 -2.78
C THR A 9 1.78 5.61 -2.93
N ARG A 10 1.84 5.08 -4.16
CA ARG A 10 2.57 3.83 -4.48
C ARG A 10 4.01 3.85 -3.94
N GLN A 11 4.71 4.96 -4.13
CA GLN A 11 6.08 5.14 -3.68
C GLN A 11 6.17 5.09 -2.15
N GLN A 12 5.31 5.84 -1.45
CA GLN A 12 5.28 5.86 0.02
C GLN A 12 4.87 4.51 0.62
N ALA A 13 3.95 3.79 -0.03
CA ALA A 13 3.55 2.46 0.41
C ALA A 13 4.69 1.44 0.25
N SER A 14 5.44 1.54 -0.85
CA SER A 14 6.62 0.70 -1.10
C SER A 14 7.72 0.97 -0.07
N GLU A 15 8.00 2.25 0.20
CA GLU A 15 8.95 2.69 1.23
C GLU A 15 8.54 2.26 2.63
N LEU A 16 7.25 2.37 2.97
CA LEU A 16 6.72 1.92 4.27
C LEU A 16 6.97 0.42 4.49
N LEU A 17 6.82 -0.39 3.45
CA LEU A 17 6.98 -1.83 3.52
C LEU A 17 8.44 -2.30 3.30
N GLY A 18 9.35 -1.38 2.95
CA GLY A 18 10.74 -1.73 2.67
C GLY A 18 10.94 -2.54 1.39
N ILE A 19 10.04 -2.42 0.42
CA ILE A 19 10.10 -3.14 -0.86
C ILE A 19 10.18 -2.17 -2.03
N ASP A 20 10.63 -2.65 -3.19
CA ASP A 20 10.61 -1.85 -4.40
C ASP A 20 9.17 -1.71 -4.98
N PRO A 21 8.87 -0.64 -5.73
CA PRO A 21 7.52 -0.42 -6.28
C PRO A 21 7.02 -1.50 -7.25
N LYS A 22 7.91 -2.24 -7.90
CA LYS A 22 7.52 -3.34 -8.80
C LYS A 22 7.06 -4.55 -7.99
N SER A 23 7.75 -4.86 -6.90
CA SER A 23 7.32 -5.87 -5.92
C SER A 23 6.00 -5.48 -5.27
N PHE A 24 5.84 -4.21 -4.88
CA PHE A 24 4.57 -3.70 -4.37
C PHE A 24 3.42 -3.93 -5.36
N ASP A 25 3.62 -3.60 -6.64
CA ASP A 25 2.58 -3.80 -7.64
C ASP A 25 2.22 -5.28 -7.80
N LYS A 26 3.26 -6.14 -7.84
CA LYS A 26 3.10 -7.57 -8.07
C LYS A 26 2.34 -8.28 -6.95
N TYR A 27 2.66 -7.98 -5.69
CA TYR A 27 2.17 -8.76 -4.55
C TYR A 27 1.04 -8.08 -3.78
N ILE A 28 0.92 -6.76 -3.88
CA ILE A 28 -0.04 -6.00 -3.06
C ILE A 28 -1.06 -5.30 -3.94
N ARG A 29 -0.64 -4.41 -4.84
CA ARG A 29 -1.57 -3.64 -5.68
C ARG A 29 -2.48 -4.54 -6.51
N ASN A 30 -1.92 -5.59 -7.12
CA ASN A 30 -2.64 -6.50 -7.99
C ASN A 30 -3.32 -7.64 -7.23
N HIS A 31 -3.27 -7.65 -5.89
CA HIS A 31 -3.93 -8.69 -5.10
C HIS A 31 -5.45 -8.47 -5.11
N PRO A 32 -6.27 -9.50 -5.37
CA PRO A 32 -7.72 -9.36 -5.47
C PRO A 32 -8.36 -8.78 -4.20
N ASP A 33 -7.79 -9.09 -3.04
CA ASP A 33 -8.32 -8.66 -1.74
C ASP A 33 -7.78 -7.31 -1.24
N PHE A 34 -6.84 -6.70 -1.98
CA PHE A 34 -6.27 -5.42 -1.58
C PHE A 34 -6.95 -4.25 -2.32
N GLN A 35 -7.63 -3.40 -1.55
CA GLN A 35 -8.36 -2.26 -2.10
C GLN A 35 -7.57 -0.97 -2.02
N CYS A 36 -7.56 -0.22 -3.12
CA CYS A 36 -7.03 1.14 -3.18
C CYS A 36 -8.15 2.19 -3.18
N PHE A 37 -7.82 3.39 -2.72
CA PHE A 37 -8.69 4.55 -2.78
C PHE A 37 -8.35 5.38 -4.02
N MET A 38 -9.30 5.50 -4.94
CA MET A 38 -9.13 6.27 -6.18
C MET A 38 -9.43 7.75 -5.95
N ILE A 39 -8.45 8.62 -6.23
CA ILE A 39 -8.62 10.08 -6.26
C ILE A 39 -8.35 10.55 -7.69
N GLY A 40 -9.43 10.70 -8.46
CA GLY A 40 -9.34 10.93 -9.90
C GLY A 40 -8.67 9.76 -10.60
N LYS A 41 -7.46 9.98 -11.15
CA LYS A 41 -6.63 8.94 -11.80
C LYS A 41 -5.54 8.38 -10.89
N GLN A 42 -5.44 8.84 -9.64
CA GLN A 42 -4.38 8.46 -8.74
C GLN A 42 -4.88 7.46 -7.70
N GLU A 43 -4.14 6.38 -7.53
CA GLU A 43 -4.37 5.45 -6.43
C GLU A 43 -3.71 5.95 -5.15
N ARG A 44 -4.41 5.68 -4.04
CA ARG A 44 -3.95 5.93 -2.68
C ARG A 44 -4.20 4.73 -1.80
N TYR A 45 -3.29 4.49 -0.87
CA TYR A 45 -3.31 3.32 -0.01
C TYR A 45 -3.40 3.73 1.45
N LEU A 46 -4.39 3.21 2.17
CA LEU A 46 -4.53 3.48 3.58
C LEU A 46 -3.46 2.71 4.36
N LYS A 47 -2.67 3.40 5.18
CA LYS A 47 -1.58 2.77 5.95
C LYS A 47 -2.05 1.59 6.80
N SER A 48 -3.19 1.71 7.48
CA SER A 48 -3.74 0.63 8.30
C SER A 48 -4.18 -0.58 7.47
N LYS A 49 -4.67 -0.38 6.25
CA LYS A 49 -5.05 -1.47 5.34
C LYS A 49 -3.82 -2.19 4.78
N LEU A 50 -2.74 -1.46 4.50
CA LEU A 50 -1.48 -2.07 4.09
C LEU A 50 -0.94 -3.02 5.17
N ILE A 51 -0.85 -2.55 6.41
CA ILE A 51 -0.34 -3.35 7.53
C ILE A 51 -1.22 -4.59 7.73
N ARG A 52 -2.53 -4.39 7.82
CA ARG A 52 -3.50 -5.49 7.98
C ARG A 52 -3.42 -6.52 6.85
N PHE A 53 -3.24 -6.06 5.61
CA PHE A 53 -3.11 -6.95 4.46
C PHE A 53 -1.89 -7.86 4.60
N ILE A 54 -0.74 -7.33 5.02
CA ILE A 54 0.46 -8.12 5.28
C ILE A 54 0.21 -9.12 6.41
N GLU A 55 -0.36 -8.68 7.53
CA GLU A 55 -0.67 -9.56 8.66
C GLU A 55 -1.59 -10.73 8.28
N GLU A 56 -2.56 -10.51 7.39
CA GLU A 56 -3.51 -11.53 6.93
C GLU A 56 -2.94 -12.49 5.87
N HIS A 57 -1.83 -12.13 5.19
CA HIS A 57 -1.28 -12.92 4.06
C HIS A 57 0.17 -13.40 4.30
N CYS A 58 0.68 -13.30 5.53
CA CYS A 58 2.06 -13.66 5.90
C CYS A 58 2.16 -14.97 6.71
N ASP A 59 1.26 -15.94 6.44
CA ASP A 59 1.34 -17.31 7.00
C ASP A 59 2.43 -18.17 6.32
#